data_AF-A0A366EEL7-F1
#
_entry.id   AF-A0A366EEL7-F1
#
_cell.length_a   1.000
_cell.length_b   1.000
_cell.length_c   1.000
_cell.angle_alpha   90.00
_cell.angle_beta   90.00
_cell.angle_gamma   90.00
#
_symmetry.space_group_name_H-M   'P 1'
#
loop_
_entity.id
_entity.type
_entity.pdbx_description
1 polymer ?
#
loop_
_entity_poly.entity_id
_entity_poly.type
_entity_poly.pdbx_seq_one_letter_code
_entity_poly.pdbx_strand_id
1 'polypeptide(L)'
;MGKILRSFRSKMILLLGLSMLLSGAITYLLFKILQMYYYSSVNYGDTLGYFRNIIRNIGDFKAFLLLFILLSIFFFFLLTKPYSAYFNEISKGIHSLAQGDFKHRVQIVSNDEFSDLAESINLASETLEQAIERGDFSESSKEQLVVNLAHDLRTPLTSVLGYLDLILKDEKLTKEQVRHFLTIAFTKSQRLERLIDELFEITRMNYGILPIQKNHLNVSDLLNQLKEELYPVFEKNDLVARVNVTPHLPVLGDGELLARVFENLLTNSNRYGNDGQFVDINGFLDSGKVVIQIVNYGDPIPENELPHLFDMFYTGDKARTHQGGGTGIGLFIAKNIVEQHDGSITAESSIIRTIFEVRLPQDVDKRI
;
A
#
# COMPACT_ATOMS: atom_id res chain seq x y z
N MET A 1 16.76 -18.63 9.78
CA MET A 1 15.69 -19.65 9.84
C MET A 1 14.42 -19.20 10.57
N GLY A 2 14.49 -18.45 11.70
CA GLY A 2 13.31 -18.05 12.48
C GLY A 2 12.26 -17.17 11.77
N LYS A 3 12.66 -16.22 10.89
CA LYS A 3 11.71 -15.36 10.15
C LYS A 3 10.85 -16.12 9.13
N ILE A 4 11.40 -17.18 8.51
CA ILE A 4 10.66 -17.97 7.51
C ILE A 4 9.52 -18.74 8.17
N LEU A 5 9.72 -19.26 9.40
CA LEU A 5 8.67 -19.96 10.16
C LEU A 5 7.57 -19.05 10.71
N ARG A 6 7.83 -17.74 10.80
CA ARG A 6 6.85 -16.75 11.26
C ARG A 6 5.92 -16.25 10.17
N SER A 7 6.21 -16.53 8.89
CA SER A 7 5.40 -15.99 7.81
C SER A 7 4.02 -16.65 7.71
N PHE A 8 3.00 -15.87 7.36
CA PHE A 8 1.62 -16.29 7.09
C PHE A 8 1.62 -17.42 6.07
N ARG A 9 2.43 -17.30 5.00
CA ARG A 9 2.57 -18.35 3.99
C ARG A 9 3.05 -19.66 4.60
N SER A 10 4.06 -19.60 5.46
CA SER A 10 4.62 -20.78 6.14
C SER A 10 3.63 -21.39 7.12
N LYS A 11 2.86 -20.57 7.85
CA LYS A 11 1.78 -21.06 8.71
C LYS A 11 0.64 -21.70 7.92
N MET A 12 0.25 -21.11 6.79
CA MET A 12 -0.77 -21.70 5.92
C MET A 12 -0.34 -23.06 5.35
N ILE A 13 0.93 -23.19 4.95
CA ILE A 13 1.51 -24.48 4.55
C ILE A 13 1.51 -25.47 5.71
N LEU A 14 1.86 -25.03 6.92
CA LEU A 14 1.86 -25.88 8.11
C LEU A 14 0.44 -26.35 8.48
N LEU A 15 -0.55 -25.46 8.41
CA LEU A 15 -1.97 -25.80 8.66
C LEU A 15 -2.51 -26.76 7.60
N LEU A 16 -2.12 -26.61 6.34
CA LEU A 16 -2.44 -27.55 5.27
C LEU A 16 -1.82 -28.93 5.53
N GLY A 17 -0.56 -28.97 5.97
CA GLY A 17 0.10 -30.21 6.38
C GLY A 17 -0.61 -30.88 7.57
N LEU A 18 -1.02 -30.08 8.56
CA LEU A 18 -1.74 -30.57 9.74
C LEU A 18 -3.14 -31.09 9.38
N SER A 19 -3.87 -30.42 8.48
CA SER A 19 -5.19 -30.88 8.02
C SER A 19 -5.08 -32.20 7.25
N MET A 20 -4.03 -32.36 6.43
CA MET A 20 -3.74 -33.61 5.75
C MET A 20 -3.37 -34.73 6.74
N LEU A 21 -2.57 -34.45 7.78
CA LEU A 21 -2.24 -35.43 8.81
C LEU A 21 -3.47 -35.89 9.59
N LEU A 22 -4.33 -34.97 10.03
CA LEU A 22 -5.58 -35.30 10.75
C LEU A 22 -6.52 -36.12 9.87
N SER A 23 -6.70 -35.71 8.61
CA SER A 23 -7.49 -36.45 7.64
C SER A 23 -6.92 -37.86 7.41
N GLY A 24 -5.60 -37.97 7.22
CA GLY A 24 -4.89 -39.23 7.03
C GLY A 24 -5.06 -40.18 8.21
N ALA A 25 -4.93 -39.67 9.44
CA ALA A 25 -5.12 -40.46 10.66
C ALA A 25 -6.56 -41.00 10.77
N ILE A 26 -7.57 -40.17 10.52
CA ILE A 26 -8.99 -40.57 10.60
C ILE A 26 -9.33 -41.58 9.51
N THR A 27 -8.92 -41.32 8.27
CA THR A 27 -9.14 -42.24 7.15
C THR A 27 -8.44 -43.59 7.35
N TYR A 28 -7.22 -43.60 7.88
CA TYR A 28 -6.52 -44.83 8.23
C TYR A 28 -7.22 -45.61 9.36
N LEU A 29 -7.68 -44.91 10.40
CA LEU A 29 -8.39 -45.51 11.52
C LEU A 29 -9.72 -46.11 11.07
N LEU A 30 -10.47 -45.40 10.24
CA LEU A 30 -11.69 -45.91 9.60
C LEU A 30 -11.40 -47.14 8.74
N PHE A 31 -10.33 -47.10 7.93
CA PHE A 31 -9.91 -48.26 7.14
C PHE A 31 -9.62 -49.49 8.02
N LYS A 32 -8.92 -49.30 9.14
CA LYS A 32 -8.62 -50.37 10.10
C LYS A 32 -9.86 -50.93 10.81
N ILE A 33 -10.79 -50.06 11.22
CA ILE A 33 -12.07 -50.48 11.82
C ILE A 33 -12.87 -51.31 10.81
N LEU A 34 -13.00 -50.82 9.57
CA LEU A 34 -13.70 -51.56 8.52
C LEU A 34 -13.01 -52.90 8.25
N GLN A 35 -11.68 -52.93 8.14
CA GLN A 35 -10.91 -54.16 7.96
C GLN A 35 -11.20 -55.17 9.09
N MET A 36 -11.12 -54.75 10.36
CA MET A 36 -11.39 -55.61 11.50
C MET A 36 -12.83 -56.15 11.51
N TYR A 37 -13.82 -55.31 11.23
CA TYR A 37 -15.22 -55.72 11.13
C TYR A 37 -15.43 -56.80 10.04
N TYR A 38 -14.82 -56.63 8.87
CA TYR A 38 -14.91 -57.64 7.80
C TYR A 38 -14.19 -58.96 8.11
N TYR A 39 -13.20 -58.98 8.99
CA TYR A 39 -12.52 -60.24 9.38
C TYR A 39 -13.20 -60.95 10.56
N SER A 40 -13.93 -60.23 11.42
CA SER A 40 -14.50 -60.77 12.67
C SER A 40 -16.02 -61.01 12.63
N SER A 41 -16.80 -60.23 11.86
CA SER A 41 -18.26 -60.13 12.04
C SER A 41 -19.05 -60.17 10.71
N VAL A 42 -18.74 -61.14 9.82
CA VAL A 42 -19.46 -61.28 8.55
C VAL A 42 -20.75 -62.08 8.74
N ASN A 43 -21.85 -61.40 9.06
CA ASN A 43 -23.20 -61.93 8.85
C ASN A 43 -23.80 -61.32 7.58
N TYR A 44 -24.23 -62.18 6.65
CA TYR A 44 -24.87 -61.82 5.38
C TYR A 44 -26.25 -61.21 5.65
N GLY A 45 -26.31 -59.90 5.92
CA GLY A 45 -27.57 -59.19 6.18
C GLY A 45 -27.45 -57.83 6.86
N ASP A 46 -26.26 -57.42 7.29
CA ASP A 46 -26.09 -56.16 8.02
C ASP A 46 -26.05 -54.93 7.10
N THR A 47 -26.53 -53.78 7.58
CA THR A 47 -26.60 -52.51 6.84
C THR A 47 -25.24 -52.04 6.32
N LEU A 48 -24.17 -52.40 7.01
CA LEU A 48 -22.77 -52.14 6.64
C LEU A 48 -22.31 -52.92 5.39
N GLY A 49 -22.95 -54.05 5.08
CA GLY A 49 -22.67 -54.83 3.87
C GLY A 49 -23.05 -54.11 2.57
N TYR A 50 -24.09 -53.26 2.62
CA TYR A 50 -24.47 -52.41 1.49
C TYR A 50 -23.38 -51.37 1.17
N PHE A 51 -22.86 -50.69 2.21
CA PHE A 51 -21.74 -49.75 2.07
C PHE A 51 -20.48 -50.45 1.56
N ARG A 52 -20.19 -51.69 1.98
CA ARG A 52 -19.06 -52.46 1.43
C ARG A 52 -19.16 -52.65 -0.08
N ASN A 53 -20.35 -52.98 -0.57
CA ASN A 53 -20.53 -53.26 -2.00
C ASN A 53 -20.35 -51.99 -2.84
N ILE A 54 -20.80 -50.83 -2.33
CA ILE A 54 -20.55 -49.51 -2.93
C ILE A 54 -19.04 -49.20 -2.95
N ILE A 55 -18.36 -49.34 -1.81
CA ILE A 55 -16.91 -49.08 -1.71
C ILE A 55 -16.14 -50.00 -2.66
N ARG A 56 -16.54 -51.27 -2.77
CA ARG A 56 -15.92 -52.24 -3.68
C ARG A 56 -16.12 -51.89 -5.16
N ASN A 57 -17.30 -51.38 -5.55
CA ASN A 57 -17.57 -50.96 -6.93
C ASN A 57 -16.73 -49.74 -7.35
N ILE A 58 -16.45 -48.83 -6.43
CA ILE A 58 -15.61 -47.64 -6.65
C ILE A 58 -14.11 -48.01 -6.58
N GLY A 59 -13.79 -49.04 -5.79
CA GLY A 59 -12.44 -49.47 -5.44
C GLY A 59 -12.01 -48.83 -4.11
N ASP A 60 -11.60 -49.68 -3.16
CA ASP A 60 -11.25 -49.28 -1.78
C ASP A 60 -10.31 -48.07 -1.75
N PHE A 61 -9.24 -48.09 -2.55
CA PHE A 61 -8.28 -46.97 -2.62
C PHE A 61 -8.93 -45.64 -3.02
N LYS A 62 -9.79 -45.63 -4.04
CA LYS A 62 -10.44 -44.41 -4.55
C LYS A 62 -11.45 -43.85 -3.57
N ALA A 63 -12.21 -44.73 -2.90
CA ALA A 63 -13.20 -44.33 -1.90
C ALA A 63 -12.54 -43.64 -0.69
N PHE A 64 -11.46 -44.23 -0.15
CA PHE A 64 -10.72 -43.63 0.97
C PHE A 64 -9.95 -42.37 0.55
N LEU A 65 -9.45 -42.28 -0.68
CA LEU A 65 -8.84 -41.06 -1.22
C LEU A 65 -9.85 -39.90 -1.28
N LEU A 66 -11.08 -40.17 -1.74
CA LEU A 66 -12.13 -39.15 -1.81
C LEU A 66 -12.51 -38.65 -0.41
N LEU A 67 -12.68 -39.59 0.53
CA LEU A 67 -12.94 -39.27 1.94
C LEU A 67 -11.79 -38.43 2.55
N PHE A 68 -10.54 -38.78 2.25
CA PHE A 68 -9.37 -38.04 2.69
C PHE A 68 -9.37 -36.60 2.17
N ILE A 69 -9.68 -36.38 0.89
CA ILE A 69 -9.74 -35.04 0.31
C ILE A 69 -10.81 -34.19 1.01
N LEU A 70 -12.02 -34.74 1.19
CA LEU A 70 -13.12 -34.04 1.86
C LEU A 70 -12.77 -33.67 3.30
N LEU A 71 -12.22 -34.61 4.06
CA LEU A 71 -11.78 -34.37 5.44
C LEU A 71 -10.63 -33.36 5.50
N SER A 72 -9.68 -33.42 4.56
CA SER A 72 -8.57 -32.47 4.51
C SER A 72 -9.06 -31.05 4.27
N ILE A 73 -10.02 -30.85 3.35
CA ILE A 73 -10.65 -29.55 3.11
C ILE A 73 -11.40 -29.10 4.37
N PHE A 74 -12.19 -29.97 4.98
CA PHE A 74 -12.93 -29.66 6.21
C PHE A 74 -12.02 -29.21 7.36
N PHE A 75 -10.96 -29.96 7.65
CA PHE A 75 -9.99 -29.60 8.70
C PHE A 75 -9.24 -28.32 8.36
N PHE A 76 -8.92 -28.09 7.09
CA PHE A 76 -8.26 -26.86 6.67
C PHE A 76 -9.13 -25.63 6.97
N PHE A 77 -10.42 -25.67 6.62
CA PHE A 77 -11.38 -24.60 6.94
C PHE A 77 -11.56 -24.42 8.45
N LEU A 78 -11.59 -25.52 9.22
CA LEU A 78 -11.73 -25.47 10.68
C LEU A 78 -10.51 -24.80 11.33
N LEU A 79 -9.30 -25.18 10.91
CA LEU A 79 -8.04 -24.67 11.44
C LEU A 79 -7.75 -23.22 11.03
N THR A 80 -8.26 -22.75 9.89
CA THR A 80 -8.07 -21.37 9.40
C THR A 80 -9.13 -20.38 9.92
N LYS A 81 -10.20 -20.85 10.56
CA LYS A 81 -11.27 -20.01 11.13
C LYS A 81 -10.79 -18.82 12.01
N PRO A 82 -9.74 -18.94 12.86
CA PRO A 82 -9.24 -17.81 13.64
C PRO A 82 -8.70 -16.66 12.78
N TYR A 83 -8.11 -16.94 11.61
CA TYR A 83 -7.58 -15.92 10.72
C TYR A 83 -8.66 -15.01 10.14
N SER A 84 -9.86 -15.55 9.89
CA SER A 84 -11.01 -14.73 9.52
C SER A 84 -11.43 -13.78 10.65
N ALA A 85 -11.31 -14.20 11.91
CA ALA A 85 -11.57 -13.34 13.05
C ALA A 85 -10.50 -12.24 13.18
N TYR A 86 -9.22 -12.57 12.96
CA TYR A 86 -8.13 -11.59 12.94
C TYR A 86 -8.35 -10.50 11.88
N PHE A 87 -8.79 -10.91 10.69
CA PHE A 87 -9.11 -9.97 9.62
C PHE A 87 -10.26 -9.03 9.99
N ASN A 88 -11.33 -9.57 10.59
CA ASN A 88 -12.44 -8.77 11.08
C ASN A 88 -12.04 -7.80 12.19
N GLU A 89 -11.15 -8.22 13.10
CA GLU A 89 -10.70 -7.36 14.20
C GLU A 89 -9.83 -6.21 13.72
N ILE A 90 -8.92 -6.46 12.76
CA ILE A 90 -8.16 -5.42 12.07
C ILE A 90 -9.09 -4.45 11.35
N SER A 91 -10.08 -4.99 10.62
CA SER A 91 -11.06 -4.17 9.91
C SER A 91 -11.85 -3.26 10.86
N LYS A 92 -12.27 -3.78 12.01
CA LYS A 92 -12.92 -2.97 13.06
C LYS A 92 -12.00 -1.89 13.59
N GLY A 93 -10.74 -2.20 13.90
CA GLY A 93 -9.78 -1.21 14.39
C GLY A 93 -9.55 -0.08 13.40
N ILE A 94 -9.42 -0.38 12.12
CA ILE A 94 -9.31 0.64 11.06
C ILE A 94 -10.60 1.47 10.98
N HIS A 95 -11.78 0.83 11.08
CA HIS A 95 -13.05 1.54 11.08
C HIS A 95 -13.22 2.47 12.28
N SER A 96 -12.87 2.02 13.48
CA SER A 96 -12.89 2.85 14.70
C SER A 96 -11.94 4.03 14.56
N LEU A 97 -10.71 3.78 14.08
CA LEU A 97 -9.73 4.84 13.81
C LEU A 97 -10.26 5.88 12.82
N ALA A 98 -10.89 5.43 11.75
CA ALA A 98 -11.51 6.30 10.74
C ALA A 98 -12.73 7.08 11.26
N GLN A 99 -13.36 6.63 12.35
CA GLN A 99 -14.48 7.31 13.02
C GLN A 99 -14.02 8.25 14.13
N GLY A 100 -12.70 8.40 14.35
CA GLY A 100 -12.14 9.21 15.42
C GLY A 100 -12.15 8.53 16.79
N ASP A 101 -12.43 7.23 16.85
CA ASP A 101 -12.26 6.43 18.06
C ASP A 101 -10.84 5.86 18.11
N PHE A 102 -9.95 6.64 18.72
CA PHE A 102 -8.55 6.25 18.94
C PHE A 102 -8.35 5.34 20.13
N LYS A 103 -9.40 5.02 20.91
CA LYS A 103 -9.27 4.21 22.14
C LYS A 103 -9.42 2.73 21.87
N HIS A 104 -10.00 2.37 20.73
CA HIS A 104 -10.08 0.99 20.30
C HIS A 104 -8.67 0.42 20.09
N ARG A 105 -8.42 -0.80 20.60
CA ARG A 105 -7.14 -1.50 20.45
C ARG A 105 -7.38 -2.85 19.80
N VAL A 106 -6.69 -3.10 18.69
CA VAL A 106 -6.73 -4.37 17.96
C VAL A 106 -5.89 -5.38 18.74
N GLN A 107 -6.52 -6.40 19.31
CA GLN A 107 -5.82 -7.45 20.04
C GLN A 107 -5.88 -8.77 19.28
N ILE A 108 -4.74 -9.16 18.71
CA ILE A 108 -4.59 -10.41 17.98
C ILE A 108 -3.51 -11.26 18.65
N VAL A 109 -3.90 -12.42 19.16
CA VAL A 109 -2.95 -13.40 19.70
C VAL A 109 -2.45 -14.26 18.55
N SER A 110 -1.45 -13.74 17.85
CA SER A 110 -0.73 -14.48 16.81
C SER A 110 0.78 -14.29 16.95
N ASN A 111 1.52 -15.16 16.27
CA ASN A 111 2.98 -15.14 16.22
C ASN A 111 3.47 -15.01 14.76
N ASP A 112 2.68 -14.30 13.94
CA ASP A 112 2.90 -14.01 12.52
C ASP A 112 2.62 -12.53 12.22
N GLU A 113 2.62 -12.17 10.93
CA GLU A 113 2.42 -10.81 10.42
C GLU A 113 1.09 -10.17 10.87
N PHE A 114 0.08 -10.95 11.29
CA PHE A 114 -1.15 -10.38 11.84
C PHE A 114 -0.93 -9.72 13.21
N SER A 115 0.03 -10.23 14.00
CA SER A 115 0.41 -9.58 15.26
C SER A 115 1.14 -8.28 14.98
N ASP A 116 2.08 -8.29 14.04
CA ASP A 116 2.84 -7.10 13.63
C ASP A 116 1.90 -6.01 13.07
N LEU A 117 0.88 -6.43 12.31
CA LEU A 117 -0.14 -5.52 11.77
C LEU A 117 -1.06 -4.95 12.85
N ALA A 118 -1.47 -5.76 13.84
CA ALA A 118 -2.24 -5.29 14.99
C ALA A 118 -1.45 -4.27 15.82
N GLU A 119 -0.17 -4.54 16.08
CA GLU A 119 0.74 -3.64 16.79
C GLU A 119 0.91 -2.31 16.03
N SER A 120 1.11 -2.38 14.71
CA SER A 120 1.22 -1.19 13.86
C SER A 120 -0.04 -0.32 13.89
N ILE A 121 -1.24 -0.93 13.88
CA ILE A 121 -2.52 -0.19 13.99
C ILE A 121 -2.68 0.44 15.36
N ASN A 122 -2.33 -0.28 16.43
CA ASN A 122 -2.39 0.26 17.78
C ASN A 122 -1.42 1.43 17.98
N LEU A 123 -0.20 1.31 17.46
CA LEU A 123 0.78 2.38 17.48
C LEU A 123 0.29 3.62 16.70
N ALA A 124 -0.33 3.40 15.55
CA ALA A 124 -0.93 4.49 14.78
C ALA A 124 -2.06 5.17 15.56
N SER A 125 -2.92 4.39 16.23
CA SER A 125 -4.02 4.89 17.07
C SER A 125 -3.49 5.73 18.23
N GLU A 126 -2.46 5.25 18.93
CA GLU A 126 -1.82 5.96 20.04
C GLU A 126 -1.10 7.23 19.58
N THR A 127 -0.36 7.16 18.47
CA THR A 127 0.32 8.33 17.88
C THR A 127 -0.70 9.40 17.49
N LEU A 128 -1.82 9.01 16.89
CA LEU A 128 -2.90 9.92 16.52
C LEU A 128 -3.60 10.52 17.75
N GLU A 129 -3.87 9.71 18.77
CA GLU A 129 -4.45 10.16 20.05
C GLU A 129 -3.56 11.24 20.69
N GLN A 130 -2.25 10.97 20.81
CA GLN A 130 -1.28 11.91 21.37
C GLN A 130 -1.14 13.20 20.53
N ALA A 131 -1.16 13.08 19.20
CA ALA A 131 -1.13 14.23 18.29
C ALA A 131 -2.36 15.14 18.43
N ILE A 132 -3.52 14.54 18.69
CA ILE A 132 -4.77 15.29 18.89
C ILE A 132 -4.72 16.06 20.21
N GLU A 133 -4.29 15.40 21.30
CA GLU A 133 -4.17 15.98 22.63
C GLU A 133 -3.17 17.15 22.72
N ARG A 134 -2.09 17.11 21.94
CA ARG A 134 -1.04 18.15 21.94
C ARG A 134 -1.42 19.44 21.21
N GLY A 135 -2.50 19.43 20.42
CA GLY A 135 -2.96 20.64 19.71
C GLY A 135 -2.22 20.94 18.40
N ASP A 136 -1.48 19.98 17.85
CA ASP A 136 -0.54 20.13 16.72
C ASP A 136 -1.19 20.39 15.34
N PHE A 137 -2.50 20.65 15.31
CA PHE A 137 -3.28 20.95 14.10
C PHE A 137 -4.28 22.06 14.40
N SER A 138 -4.53 22.97 13.45
CA SER A 138 -5.73 23.80 13.50
C SER A 138 -6.97 22.89 13.51
N GLU A 139 -7.99 23.26 14.27
CA GLU A 139 -9.19 22.44 14.49
C GLU A 139 -9.88 22.04 13.17
N SER A 140 -9.82 22.89 12.15
CA SER A 140 -10.34 22.62 10.80
C SER A 140 -9.47 21.65 9.99
N SER A 141 -8.14 21.71 10.10
CA SER A 141 -7.25 20.78 9.38
C SER A 141 -7.28 19.37 9.97
N LYS A 142 -7.58 19.24 11.27
CA LYS A 142 -7.78 17.98 12.01
C LYS A 142 -8.95 17.16 11.47
N GLU A 143 -10.13 17.77 11.38
CA GLU A 143 -11.33 17.10 10.88
C GLU A 143 -11.22 16.79 9.39
N GLN A 144 -10.67 17.72 8.60
CA GLN A 144 -10.48 17.52 7.16
C GLN A 144 -9.47 16.38 6.87
N LEU A 145 -8.40 16.25 7.66
CA LEU A 145 -7.40 15.19 7.55
C LEU A 145 -8.01 13.81 7.79
N VAL A 146 -8.73 13.64 8.90
CA VAL A 146 -9.35 12.34 9.24
C VAL A 146 -10.45 11.99 8.24
N VAL A 147 -11.29 12.97 7.86
CA VAL A 147 -12.41 12.73 6.93
C VAL A 147 -11.92 12.42 5.51
N ASN A 148 -10.96 13.17 4.99
CA ASN A 148 -10.42 12.92 3.65
C ASN A 148 -9.61 11.61 3.60
N LEU A 149 -8.80 11.34 4.62
CA LEU A 149 -8.05 10.08 4.72
C LEU A 149 -9.00 8.89 4.82
N ALA A 150 -10.02 8.97 5.68
CA ALA A 150 -11.03 7.92 5.80
C ALA A 150 -11.74 7.68 4.47
N HIS A 151 -12.07 8.73 3.71
CA HIS A 151 -12.70 8.63 2.40
C HIS A 151 -11.78 7.96 1.35
N ASP A 152 -10.50 8.37 1.30
CA ASP A 152 -9.53 7.91 0.31
C ASP A 152 -8.98 6.52 0.60
N LEU A 153 -9.04 6.06 1.85
CA LEU A 153 -8.82 4.65 2.22
C LEU A 153 -10.08 3.81 1.97
N ARG A 154 -11.27 4.33 2.30
CA ARG A 154 -12.56 3.61 2.14
C ARG A 154 -12.86 3.27 0.69
N THR A 155 -12.60 4.17 -0.25
CA THR A 155 -12.91 3.97 -1.67
C THR A 155 -12.20 2.75 -2.30
N PRO A 156 -10.86 2.63 -2.24
CA PRO A 156 -10.16 1.45 -2.74
C PRO A 156 -10.50 0.21 -1.92
N LEU A 157 -10.65 0.30 -0.59
CA LEU A 157 -11.01 -0.84 0.24
C LEU A 157 -12.39 -1.41 -0.12
N THR A 158 -13.39 -0.55 -0.30
CA THR A 158 -14.75 -0.96 -0.71
C THR A 158 -14.73 -1.63 -2.08
N SER A 159 -13.90 -1.12 -3.00
CA SER A 159 -13.72 -1.73 -4.32
C SER A 159 -13.09 -3.13 -4.21
N VAL A 160 -12.03 -3.29 -3.42
CA VAL A 160 -11.38 -4.58 -3.16
C VAL A 160 -12.40 -5.58 -2.60
N LEU A 161 -13.12 -5.19 -1.55
CA LEU A 161 -14.13 -6.04 -0.92
C LEU A 161 -15.26 -6.38 -1.90
N GLY A 162 -15.73 -5.43 -2.70
CA GLY A 162 -16.80 -5.64 -3.69
C GLY A 162 -16.41 -6.62 -4.80
N TYR A 163 -15.20 -6.49 -5.36
CA TYR A 163 -14.71 -7.44 -6.37
C TYR A 163 -14.48 -8.84 -5.80
N LEU A 164 -13.96 -8.94 -4.58
CA LEU A 164 -13.82 -10.22 -3.89
C LEU A 164 -15.18 -10.85 -3.57
N ASP A 165 -16.16 -10.07 -3.11
CA ASP A 165 -17.53 -10.54 -2.83
C ASP A 165 -18.24 -11.02 -4.11
N LEU A 166 -18.07 -10.31 -5.24
CA LEU A 166 -18.57 -10.75 -6.55
C LEU A 166 -17.98 -12.09 -6.97
N ILE A 167 -16.67 -12.28 -6.80
CA ILE A 167 -16.00 -13.56 -7.11
C ILE A 167 -16.51 -14.69 -6.19
N LEU A 168 -16.75 -14.39 -4.91
CA LEU A 168 -17.17 -15.38 -3.92
C LEU A 168 -18.65 -15.78 -4.08
N LYS A 169 -19.52 -14.88 -4.55
CA LYS A 169 -20.96 -15.12 -4.66
C LYS A 169 -21.42 -15.63 -6.02
N ASP A 170 -20.74 -15.25 -7.10
CA ASP A 170 -21.18 -15.60 -8.45
C ASP A 170 -20.41 -16.79 -9.02
N GLU A 171 -21.01 -17.97 -8.91
CA GLU A 171 -20.46 -19.23 -9.43
C GLU A 171 -20.47 -19.31 -10.97
N LYS A 172 -21.09 -18.34 -11.67
CA LYS A 172 -21.19 -18.34 -13.14
C LYS A 172 -20.08 -17.56 -13.83
N LEU A 173 -19.17 -16.94 -13.08
CA LEU A 173 -18.07 -16.16 -13.65
C LEU A 173 -17.10 -17.06 -14.42
N THR A 174 -16.69 -16.61 -15.61
CA THR A 174 -15.65 -17.28 -16.37
C THR A 174 -14.29 -17.09 -15.70
N LYS A 175 -13.34 -18.00 -16.00
CA LYS A 175 -11.96 -17.88 -15.49
C LYS A 175 -11.30 -16.54 -15.86
N GLU A 176 -11.65 -15.99 -17.03
CA GLU A 176 -11.14 -14.69 -17.49
C GLU A 176 -11.71 -13.54 -16.65
N GLN A 177 -13.01 -13.56 -16.34
CA GLN A 177 -13.65 -12.56 -15.48
C GLN A 177 -13.10 -12.60 -14.05
N VAL A 178 -12.92 -13.80 -13.49
CA VAL A 178 -12.30 -13.98 -12.16
C VAL A 178 -10.89 -13.38 -12.14
N ARG A 179 -10.08 -13.68 -13.16
CA ARG A 179 -8.71 -13.13 -13.27
C ARG A 179 -8.72 -11.61 -13.41
N HIS A 180 -9.65 -11.06 -14.20
CA HIS A 180 -9.81 -9.62 -14.35
C HIS A 180 -10.17 -8.94 -13.02
N PHE A 181 -11.17 -9.44 -12.30
CA PHE A 181 -11.57 -8.89 -10.99
C PHE A 181 -10.49 -9.03 -9.92
N LEU A 182 -9.77 -10.16 -9.86
CA LEU A 182 -8.62 -10.33 -8.97
C LEU A 182 -7.50 -9.34 -9.30
N THR A 183 -7.25 -9.07 -10.58
CA THR A 183 -6.25 -8.10 -11.00
C THR A 183 -6.64 -6.70 -10.55
N ILE A 184 -7.91 -6.32 -10.72
CA ILE A 184 -8.41 -5.02 -10.24
C ILE A 184 -8.27 -4.92 -8.72
N ALA A 185 -8.72 -5.93 -7.97
CA ALA A 185 -8.62 -5.95 -6.51
C ALA A 185 -7.15 -5.82 -6.06
N PHE A 186 -6.23 -6.54 -6.71
CA PHE A 186 -4.80 -6.45 -6.41
C PHE A 186 -4.21 -5.05 -6.69
N THR A 187 -4.54 -4.45 -7.84
CA THR A 187 -4.09 -3.08 -8.14
C THR A 187 -4.65 -2.07 -7.14
N LYS A 188 -5.91 -2.24 -6.69
CA LYS A 188 -6.51 -1.39 -5.66
C LYS A 188 -5.87 -1.58 -4.28
N SER A 189 -5.46 -2.80 -3.91
CA SER A 189 -4.74 -3.03 -2.65
C SER A 189 -3.33 -2.43 -2.65
N GLN A 190 -2.61 -2.49 -3.77
CA GLN A 190 -1.30 -1.82 -3.91
C GLN A 190 -1.43 -0.30 -3.78
N ARG A 191 -2.51 0.28 -4.32
CA ARG A 191 -2.80 1.72 -4.11
C ARG A 191 -3.06 2.05 -2.64
N LEU A 192 -3.78 1.17 -1.93
CA LEU A 192 -4.06 1.33 -0.50
C LEU A 192 -2.76 1.25 0.33
N GLU A 193 -1.89 0.30 0.03
CA GLU A 193 -0.56 0.17 0.66
C GLU A 193 0.25 1.47 0.50
N ARG A 194 0.34 2.00 -0.72
CA ARG A 194 1.04 3.27 -0.98
C ARG A 194 0.46 4.46 -0.22
N LEU A 195 -0.86 4.53 -0.08
CA LEU A 195 -1.53 5.58 0.72
C LEU A 195 -1.17 5.48 2.21
N ILE A 196 -1.05 4.25 2.73
CA ILE A 196 -0.63 4.01 4.12
C ILE A 196 0.84 4.40 4.32
N ASP A 197 1.72 4.06 3.37
CA ASP A 197 3.12 4.46 3.44
C ASP A 197 3.27 5.99 3.39
N GLU A 198 2.57 6.68 2.48
CA GLU A 198 2.56 8.14 2.40
C GLU A 198 2.08 8.80 3.71
N LEU A 199 1.11 8.18 4.41
CA LEU A 199 0.64 8.63 5.72
C LEU A 199 1.71 8.45 6.82
N PHE A 200 2.37 7.29 6.86
CA PHE A 200 3.47 7.05 7.81
C PHE A 200 4.60 8.06 7.63
N GLU A 201 4.84 8.48 6.40
CA GLU A 201 5.88 9.44 6.09
C GLU A 201 5.51 10.87 6.54
N ILE A 202 4.25 11.30 6.36
CA ILE A 202 3.77 12.57 6.93
C ILE A 202 3.91 12.58 8.45
N THR A 203 3.50 11.50 9.11
CA THR A 203 3.57 11.37 10.58
C THR A 203 5.00 11.26 11.10
N ARG A 204 5.97 10.84 10.29
CA ARG A 204 7.40 10.92 10.66
C ARG A 204 7.99 12.31 10.44
N MET A 205 7.65 12.98 9.34
CA MET A 205 8.22 14.28 8.95
C MET A 205 7.71 15.46 9.79
N ASN A 206 6.40 15.54 10.09
CA ASN A 206 5.84 16.66 10.86
C ASN A 206 6.32 16.73 12.32
N TYR A 207 6.93 15.67 12.83
CA TYR A 207 7.24 15.53 14.25
C TYR A 207 8.74 15.60 14.57
N GLY A 208 9.61 15.84 13.59
CA GLY A 208 11.06 15.90 13.84
C GLY A 208 11.64 14.63 14.49
N ILE A 209 10.95 13.49 14.35
CA ILE A 209 11.31 12.20 14.97
C ILE A 209 12.58 11.62 14.32
N LEU A 210 12.90 12.06 13.11
CA LEU A 210 14.16 11.76 12.43
C LEU A 210 15.01 13.03 12.35
N PRO A 211 16.20 13.06 12.98
CA PRO A 211 17.14 14.15 12.75
C PRO A 211 17.59 14.08 11.28
N ILE A 212 17.31 15.15 10.53
CA ILE A 212 17.73 15.29 9.14
C ILE A 212 19.25 15.28 9.10
N GLN A 213 19.82 14.33 8.38
CA GLN A 213 21.27 14.24 8.21
C GLN A 213 21.67 15.07 7.01
N LYS A 214 21.86 16.37 7.22
CA LYS A 214 22.29 17.27 6.16
C LYS A 214 23.77 17.00 5.82
N ASN A 215 24.02 16.54 4.60
CA ASN A 215 25.36 16.30 4.05
C ASN A 215 25.62 17.24 2.87
N HIS A 216 26.89 17.42 2.50
CA HIS A 216 27.25 18.15 1.29
C HIS A 216 26.74 17.38 0.07
N LEU A 217 25.85 17.98 -0.71
CA LEU A 217 25.20 17.38 -1.86
C LEU A 217 25.32 18.31 -3.07
N ASN A 218 25.62 17.73 -4.23
CA ASN A 218 25.50 18.44 -5.50
C ASN A 218 24.13 18.13 -6.13
N VAL A 219 23.20 19.10 -6.10
CA VAL A 219 21.84 18.92 -6.63
C VAL A 219 21.84 18.63 -8.13
N SER A 220 22.83 19.13 -8.87
CA SER A 220 22.95 18.86 -10.30
C SER A 220 23.10 17.37 -10.60
N ASP A 221 23.86 16.64 -9.78
CA ASP A 221 24.08 15.20 -9.96
C ASP A 221 22.80 14.43 -9.61
N LEU A 222 22.13 14.82 -8.53
CA LEU A 222 20.84 14.24 -8.11
C LEU A 222 19.76 14.40 -9.18
N LEU A 223 19.60 15.59 -9.76
CA LEU A 223 18.61 15.83 -10.82
C LEU A 223 18.90 15.00 -12.08
N ASN A 224 20.17 14.84 -12.44
CA ASN A 224 20.57 13.99 -13.56
C ASN A 224 20.27 12.51 -13.29
N GLN A 225 20.54 12.03 -12.07
CA GLN A 225 20.21 10.66 -11.67
C GLN A 225 18.70 10.39 -11.76
N LEU A 226 17.88 11.27 -11.18
CA LEU A 226 16.41 11.14 -11.20
C LEU A 226 15.84 11.18 -12.62
N LYS A 227 16.43 11.98 -13.50
CA LYS A 227 16.03 12.05 -14.91
C LYS A 227 16.24 10.71 -15.63
N GLU A 228 17.36 10.02 -15.37
CA GLU A 228 17.61 8.68 -15.93
C GLU A 228 16.70 7.61 -15.31
N GLU A 229 16.46 7.67 -13.99
CA GLU A 229 15.55 6.75 -13.29
C GLU A 229 14.10 6.86 -13.77
N LEU A 230 13.63 8.08 -14.04
CA LEU A 230 12.26 8.35 -14.50
C LEU A 230 12.10 8.28 -16.03
N TYR A 231 13.17 8.03 -16.79
CA TYR A 231 13.10 7.91 -18.25
C TYR A 231 12.01 6.93 -18.72
N PRO A 232 11.89 5.70 -18.17
CA PRO A 232 10.84 4.76 -18.62
C PRO A 232 9.42 5.26 -18.33
N VAL A 233 9.25 6.07 -17.28
CA VAL A 233 7.95 6.65 -16.90
C VAL A 233 7.53 7.73 -17.89
N PHE A 234 8.48 8.59 -18.27
CA PHE A 234 8.26 9.63 -19.28
C PHE A 234 8.06 9.03 -20.68
N GLU A 235 8.88 8.06 -21.08
CA GLU A 235 8.77 7.38 -22.38
C GLU A 235 7.40 6.71 -22.56
N LYS A 236 6.86 6.10 -21.50
CA LYS A 236 5.52 5.48 -21.53
C LYS A 236 4.39 6.48 -21.80
N ASN A 237 4.59 7.76 -21.50
CA ASN A 237 3.63 8.83 -21.73
C ASN A 237 4.10 9.80 -22.84
N ASP A 238 4.99 9.37 -23.74
CA ASP A 238 5.49 10.21 -24.85
C ASP A 238 6.06 11.57 -24.40
N LEU A 239 6.62 11.63 -23.18
CA LEU A 239 7.23 12.82 -22.60
C LEU A 239 8.76 12.80 -22.72
N VAL A 240 9.35 13.96 -23.00
CA VAL A 240 10.81 14.15 -23.07
C VAL A 240 11.27 15.10 -21.97
N ALA A 241 12.11 14.61 -21.07
CA ALA A 241 12.75 15.41 -20.02
C ALA A 241 13.97 16.17 -20.56
N ARG A 242 13.92 17.51 -20.59
CA ARG A 242 15.04 18.37 -21.00
C ARG A 242 15.69 18.99 -19.77
N VAL A 243 16.98 18.76 -19.60
CA VAL A 243 17.73 19.23 -18.43
C VAL A 243 18.63 20.39 -18.84
N ASN A 244 18.42 21.54 -18.22
CA ASN A 244 19.25 22.73 -18.34
C ASN A 244 19.72 23.16 -16.94
N VAL A 245 20.62 22.36 -16.38
CA VAL A 245 21.12 22.53 -15.02
C VAL A 245 22.57 22.95 -15.07
N THR A 246 22.88 24.03 -14.37
CA THR A 246 24.25 24.52 -14.19
C THR A 246 25.07 23.44 -13.48
N PRO A 247 26.29 23.13 -13.95
CA PRO A 247 27.15 22.18 -13.25
C PRO A 247 27.45 22.65 -11.82
N HIS A 248 27.49 21.71 -10.88
CA HIS A 248 27.90 21.94 -9.50
C HIS A 248 27.04 22.95 -8.74
N LEU A 249 25.87 22.50 -8.27
CA LEU A 249 24.96 23.26 -7.40
C LEU A 249 25.02 22.70 -5.97
N PRO A 250 25.92 23.21 -5.11
CA PRO A 250 26.13 22.67 -3.76
C PRO A 250 25.02 23.13 -2.79
N VAL A 251 24.46 22.17 -2.06
CA VAL A 251 23.52 22.38 -0.96
C VAL A 251 23.89 21.51 0.23
N LEU A 252 23.50 21.94 1.43
CA LEU A 252 23.63 21.15 2.65
C LEU A 252 22.26 20.50 2.93
N GLY A 253 22.13 19.21 2.63
CA GLY A 253 20.84 18.53 2.71
C GLY A 253 20.91 17.02 2.77
N ASP A 254 19.77 16.41 3.08
CA ASP A 254 19.57 14.98 3.04
C ASP A 254 19.23 14.56 1.61
N GLY A 255 20.12 13.77 1.00
CA GLY A 255 19.99 13.36 -0.39
C GLY A 255 18.73 12.55 -0.69
N GLU A 256 18.30 11.68 0.24
CA GLU A 256 17.10 10.84 0.04
C GLU A 256 15.83 11.69 0.12
N LEU A 257 15.77 12.61 1.09
CA LEU A 257 14.62 13.51 1.22
C LEU A 257 14.53 14.48 0.03
N LEU A 258 15.66 15.06 -0.40
CA LEU A 258 15.68 15.93 -1.57
C LEU A 258 15.37 15.18 -2.86
N ALA A 259 15.83 13.93 -3.01
CA ALA A 259 15.45 13.08 -4.15
C ALA A 259 13.92 12.97 -4.24
N ARG A 260 13.27 12.73 -3.11
CA ARG A 260 11.82 12.60 -2.99
C ARG A 260 11.07 13.88 -3.34
N VAL A 261 11.59 15.06 -2.98
CA VAL A 261 11.02 16.35 -3.42
C VAL A 261 10.93 16.39 -4.94
N PHE A 262 12.05 16.14 -5.61
CA PHE A 262 12.12 16.24 -7.06
C PHE A 262 11.35 15.10 -7.74
N GLU A 263 11.34 13.90 -7.19
CA GLU A 263 10.53 12.79 -7.69
C GLU A 263 9.02 13.11 -7.63
N ASN A 264 8.55 13.71 -6.53
CA ASN A 264 7.15 14.17 -6.41
C ASN A 264 6.81 15.23 -7.46
N LEU A 265 7.71 16.18 -7.72
CA LEU A 265 7.49 17.24 -8.72
C LEU A 265 7.56 16.72 -10.16
N LEU A 266 8.49 15.79 -10.45
CA LEU A 266 8.66 15.18 -11.77
C LEU A 266 7.51 14.23 -12.11
N THR A 267 7.05 13.42 -11.14
CA THR A 267 5.87 12.56 -11.32
C THR A 267 4.58 13.38 -11.43
N ASN A 268 4.50 14.52 -10.74
CA ASN A 268 3.42 15.50 -10.94
C ASN A 268 3.43 16.04 -12.38
N SER A 269 4.61 16.41 -12.88
CA SER A 269 4.80 16.89 -14.27
C SER A 269 4.43 15.82 -15.29
N ASN A 270 4.77 14.55 -15.05
CA ASN A 270 4.34 13.44 -15.90
C ASN A 270 2.81 13.28 -15.92
N ARG A 271 2.14 13.45 -14.77
CA ARG A 271 0.70 13.24 -14.67
C ARG A 271 -0.11 14.35 -15.35
N TYR A 272 0.30 15.60 -15.18
CA TYR A 272 -0.48 16.76 -15.64
C TYR A 272 0.10 17.45 -16.87
N GLY A 273 1.31 17.08 -17.30
CA GLY A 273 1.99 17.66 -18.47
C GLY A 273 1.98 16.79 -19.73
N ASN A 274 1.23 15.68 -19.75
CA ASN A 274 1.24 14.70 -20.84
C ASN A 274 0.97 15.32 -22.23
N ASP A 275 0.01 16.24 -22.32
CA ASP A 275 -0.32 16.91 -23.59
C ASP A 275 0.81 17.81 -24.13
N GLY A 276 1.74 18.19 -23.26
CA GLY A 276 2.81 19.13 -23.51
C GLY A 276 4.09 18.56 -24.11
N GLN A 277 4.21 17.22 -24.15
CA GLN A 277 5.37 16.45 -24.67
C GLN A 277 6.72 16.69 -23.97
N PHE A 278 6.87 17.75 -23.18
CA PHE A 278 8.14 18.14 -22.55
C PHE A 278 7.98 18.37 -21.05
N VAL A 279 9.02 18.00 -20.31
CA VAL A 279 9.23 18.41 -18.92
C VAL A 279 10.62 19.06 -18.84
N ASP A 280 10.68 20.35 -18.50
CA ASP A 280 11.96 21.06 -18.39
C ASP A 280 12.42 21.11 -16.95
N ILE A 281 13.68 20.73 -16.73
CA ILE A 281 14.35 20.78 -15.44
C ILE A 281 15.45 21.84 -15.55
N ASN A 282 15.24 23.01 -14.96
CA ASN A 282 16.23 24.08 -14.92
C ASN A 282 16.87 24.16 -13.55
N GLY A 283 18.18 24.37 -13.49
CA GLY A 283 18.91 24.54 -12.24
C GLY A 283 19.97 25.62 -12.36
N PHE A 284 19.94 26.62 -11.48
CA PHE A 284 20.87 27.74 -11.52
C PHE A 284 21.05 28.37 -10.13
N LEU A 285 22.08 29.22 -10.00
CA LEU A 285 22.30 30.02 -8.81
C LEU A 285 21.62 31.39 -8.98
N ASP A 286 20.82 31.79 -8.00
CA ASP A 286 20.23 33.12 -7.91
C ASP A 286 20.37 33.64 -6.48
N SER A 287 21.00 34.80 -6.33
CA SER A 287 21.04 35.53 -5.06
C SER A 287 21.52 34.71 -3.85
N GLY A 288 22.53 33.84 -4.05
CA GLY A 288 23.09 32.97 -3.00
C GLY A 288 22.22 31.76 -2.65
N LYS A 289 21.24 31.43 -3.49
CA LYS A 289 20.40 30.24 -3.38
C LYS A 289 20.55 29.37 -4.63
N VAL A 290 20.46 28.07 -4.45
CA VAL A 290 20.28 27.10 -5.54
C VAL A 290 18.81 27.08 -5.89
N VAL A 291 18.49 27.44 -7.13
CA VAL A 291 17.12 27.47 -7.67
C VAL A 291 16.94 26.32 -8.65
N ILE A 292 15.91 25.51 -8.41
CA ILE A 292 15.50 24.41 -9.27
C ILE A 292 14.08 24.71 -9.75
N GLN A 293 13.86 24.69 -11.05
CA GLN A 293 12.54 24.85 -11.65
C GLN A 293 12.18 23.59 -12.43
N ILE A 294 11.00 23.04 -12.14
CA ILE A 294 10.41 21.95 -12.90
C ILE A 294 9.20 22.52 -13.65
N VAL A 295 9.25 22.47 -14.97
CA VAL A 295 8.27 23.08 -15.87
C VAL A 295 7.55 22.00 -16.65
N ASN A 296 6.22 22.04 -16.63
CA ASN A 296 5.37 21.17 -17.44
C ASN A 296 4.40 22.00 -18.29
N TYR A 297 4.07 21.48 -19.46
CA TYR A 297 3.24 22.15 -20.47
C TYR A 297 1.84 21.52 -20.51
N GLY A 298 1.15 21.60 -19.38
CA GLY A 298 -0.16 20.98 -19.18
C GLY A 298 -1.31 21.97 -19.12
N ASP A 299 -2.46 21.46 -18.70
CA ASP A 299 -3.63 22.28 -18.33
C ASP A 299 -3.24 23.35 -17.29
N PRO A 300 -3.69 24.61 -17.46
CA PRO A 300 -3.43 25.65 -16.49
C PRO A 300 -4.15 25.38 -15.17
N ILE A 301 -3.45 25.62 -14.06
CA ILE A 301 -4.01 25.67 -12.72
C ILE A 301 -4.68 27.03 -12.51
N PRO A 302 -5.96 27.08 -12.08
CA PRO A 302 -6.65 28.34 -11.78
C PRO A 302 -5.96 29.14 -10.67
N GLU A 303 -5.97 30.47 -10.77
CA GLU A 303 -5.27 31.35 -9.80
C GLU A 303 -5.77 31.19 -8.36
N ASN A 304 -7.06 30.89 -8.18
CA ASN A 304 -7.65 30.64 -6.87
C ASN A 304 -7.21 29.30 -6.25
N GLU A 305 -6.66 28.39 -7.05
CA GLU A 305 -6.18 27.09 -6.59
C GLU A 305 -4.68 27.11 -6.23
N LEU A 306 -3.89 28.02 -6.84
CA LEU A 306 -2.44 28.14 -6.61
C LEU A 306 -2.03 28.22 -5.13
N PRO A 307 -2.70 29.01 -4.27
CA PRO A 307 -2.34 29.09 -2.85
C PRO A 307 -2.50 27.76 -2.10
N HIS A 308 -3.37 26.88 -2.60
CA HIS A 308 -3.78 25.64 -1.94
C HIS A 308 -3.05 24.41 -2.48
N LEU A 309 -2.24 24.53 -3.54
CA LEU A 309 -1.56 23.38 -4.16
C LEU A 309 -0.67 22.57 -3.22
N PHE A 310 -0.09 23.25 -2.23
CA PHE A 310 0.77 22.63 -1.23
C PHE A 310 0.03 22.29 0.05
N ASP A 311 -1.29 22.49 0.10
CA ASP A 311 -2.12 22.05 1.23
C ASP A 311 -2.30 20.53 1.17
N MET A 312 -2.39 19.93 2.36
CA MET A 312 -2.53 18.49 2.49
C MET A 312 -3.86 18.00 1.88
N PHE A 313 -3.81 16.96 1.05
CA PHE A 313 -4.96 16.36 0.34
C PHE A 313 -5.60 17.27 -0.73
N TYR A 314 -4.95 18.37 -1.09
CA TYR A 314 -5.45 19.18 -2.18
C TYR A 314 -5.36 18.42 -3.50
N THR A 315 -6.51 18.24 -4.15
CA THR A 315 -6.63 17.67 -5.50
C THR A 315 -7.64 18.52 -6.27
N GLY A 316 -7.22 19.11 -7.38
CA GLY A 316 -8.14 19.85 -8.26
C GLY A 316 -9.25 18.93 -8.79
N ASP A 317 -10.42 19.49 -9.11
CA ASP A 317 -11.64 18.72 -9.47
C ASP A 317 -11.43 17.74 -10.64
N LYS A 318 -10.52 18.05 -11.57
CA LYS A 318 -10.17 17.17 -12.71
C LYS A 318 -9.34 15.94 -12.32
N ALA A 319 -8.65 15.95 -11.18
CA ALA A 319 -7.78 14.84 -10.75
C ALA A 319 -8.57 13.64 -10.18
N ARG A 320 -9.85 13.85 -9.80
CA ARG A 320 -10.72 12.82 -9.20
C ARG A 320 -11.27 11.82 -10.21
N THR A 321 -11.38 12.19 -11.49
CA THR A 321 -12.00 11.38 -12.55
C THR A 321 -11.01 10.49 -13.29
N HIS A 322 -9.70 10.73 -13.23
CA HIS A 322 -8.69 9.87 -13.82
C HIS A 322 -8.31 8.72 -12.88
N GLN A 323 -8.31 7.48 -13.40
CA GLN A 323 -8.01 6.25 -12.65
C GLN A 323 -6.61 6.26 -11.97
N GLY A 324 -5.73 7.20 -12.34
CA GLY A 324 -4.40 7.44 -11.74
C GLY A 324 -4.35 8.48 -10.61
N GLY A 325 -5.51 8.89 -10.06
CA GLY A 325 -5.67 9.97 -9.08
C GLY A 325 -4.54 10.08 -8.04
N GLY A 326 -3.90 11.25 -8.01
CA GLY A 326 -2.92 11.62 -7.01
C GLY A 326 -3.56 11.68 -5.62
N THR A 327 -2.76 11.40 -4.60
CA THR A 327 -3.19 11.37 -3.20
C THR A 327 -3.36 12.78 -2.62
N GLY A 328 -2.95 13.83 -3.35
CA GLY A 328 -2.91 15.21 -2.85
C GLY A 328 -1.86 15.43 -1.76
N ILE A 329 -1.01 14.42 -1.50
CA ILE A 329 -0.02 14.44 -0.43
C ILE A 329 1.37 14.82 -0.96
N GLY A 330 1.71 14.46 -2.21
CA GLY A 330 3.07 14.59 -2.74
C GLY A 330 3.63 16.03 -2.70
N LEU A 331 2.83 17.03 -3.09
CA LEU A 331 3.26 18.44 -3.05
C LEU A 331 3.39 18.95 -1.61
N PHE A 332 2.51 18.53 -0.70
CA PHE A 332 2.62 18.84 0.73
C PHE A 332 3.91 18.26 1.33
N ILE A 333 4.26 17.00 0.99
CA ILE A 333 5.53 16.37 1.40
C ILE A 333 6.71 17.18 0.85
N ALA A 334 6.67 17.53 -0.44
CA ALA A 334 7.73 18.31 -1.06
C ALA A 334 7.94 19.65 -0.34
N LYS A 335 6.87 20.36 0.01
CA LYS A 335 6.93 21.61 0.79
C LYS A 335 7.58 21.41 2.15
N ASN A 336 7.13 20.44 2.94
CA ASN A 336 7.70 20.20 4.27
C ASN A 336 9.19 19.85 4.21
N ILE A 337 9.60 18.99 3.27
CA ILE A 337 11.01 18.64 3.12
C ILE A 337 11.83 19.89 2.76
N VAL A 338 11.36 20.70 1.81
CA VAL A 338 12.06 21.93 1.40
C VAL A 338 12.18 22.92 2.56
N GLU A 339 11.10 23.12 3.33
CA GLU A 339 11.10 24.00 4.51
C GLU A 339 12.05 23.50 5.61
N GLN A 340 12.12 22.19 5.83
CA GLN A 340 13.09 21.57 6.74
C GLN A 340 14.55 21.73 6.29
N HIS A 341 14.77 21.98 5.00
CA HIS A 341 16.06 22.33 4.41
C HIS A 341 16.30 23.84 4.35
N ASP A 342 15.53 24.63 5.10
CA ASP A 342 15.60 26.10 5.16
C ASP A 342 15.35 26.76 3.78
N GLY A 343 14.64 26.04 2.90
CA GLY A 343 14.28 26.47 1.56
C GLY A 343 12.85 26.99 1.43
N SER A 344 12.45 27.29 0.21
CA SER A 344 11.08 27.65 -0.15
C SER A 344 10.65 26.99 -1.44
N ILE A 345 9.40 26.56 -1.52
CA ILE A 345 8.79 26.05 -2.75
C ILE A 345 7.61 26.93 -3.17
N THR A 346 7.51 27.25 -4.46
CA THR A 346 6.41 28.03 -5.04
C THR A 346 5.92 27.37 -6.33
N ALA A 347 4.71 27.75 -6.75
CA ALA A 347 4.13 27.32 -8.01
C ALA A 347 3.55 28.52 -8.75
N GLU A 348 3.84 28.60 -10.05
CA GLU A 348 3.27 29.57 -10.96
C GLU A 348 2.64 28.81 -12.13
N SER A 349 1.41 29.16 -12.49
CA SER A 349 0.73 28.56 -13.65
C SER A 349 0.28 29.63 -14.61
N SER A 350 0.46 29.35 -15.89
CA SER A 350 0.01 30.16 -17.01
C SER A 350 -0.73 29.26 -18.01
N ILE A 351 -1.38 29.87 -19.00
CA ILE A 351 -2.07 29.15 -20.09
C ILE A 351 -1.14 28.15 -20.81
N ILE A 352 0.17 28.41 -20.82
CA ILE A 352 1.14 27.66 -21.62
C ILE A 352 1.91 26.66 -20.76
N ARG A 353 2.19 26.99 -19.50
CA ARG A 353 3.07 26.20 -18.63
C ARG A 353 2.75 26.39 -17.16
N THR A 354 3.04 25.36 -16.37
CA THR A 354 3.15 25.41 -14.92
C THR A 354 4.61 25.24 -14.52
N ILE A 355 5.08 26.06 -13.58
CA ILE A 355 6.43 26.07 -13.03
C ILE A 355 6.34 25.80 -11.54
N PHE A 356 7.00 24.74 -11.09
CA PHE A 356 7.28 24.52 -9.67
C PHE A 356 8.72 24.96 -9.41
N GLU A 357 8.92 25.92 -8.51
CA GLU A 357 10.23 26.47 -8.18
C GLU A 357 10.61 26.10 -6.74
N VAL A 358 11.76 25.46 -6.57
CA VAL A 358 12.38 25.14 -5.28
C VAL A 358 13.63 26.00 -5.12
N ARG A 359 13.72 26.74 -4.03
CA ARG A 359 14.91 27.51 -3.65
C ARG A 359 15.53 26.94 -2.38
N LEU A 360 16.78 26.50 -2.46
CA LEU A 360 17.54 25.99 -1.32
C LEU A 360 18.71 26.93 -1.00
N PRO A 361 19.12 27.08 0.27
CA PRO A 361 20.34 27.81 0.61
C PRO A 361 21.54 27.17 -0.08
N GLN A 362 22.37 27.98 -0.74
CA GLN A 362 23.61 27.50 -1.28
C GLN A 362 24.54 27.12 -0.14
N ASP A 363 25.16 25.94 -0.25
CA ASP A 363 26.24 25.58 0.65
C ASP A 363 27.50 26.32 0.24
N VAL A 364 27.78 27.40 0.96
CA VAL A 364 29.01 28.17 0.82
C VAL A 364 30.01 27.53 1.75
N ASP A 365 30.86 26.66 1.21
CA ASP A 365 31.93 26.00 1.96
C ASP A 365 32.78 27.09 2.65
N LYS A 366 32.63 27.24 3.98
CA LYS A 366 33.35 28.25 4.78
C LYS A 366 34.81 27.84 5.06
N ARG A 367 35.37 26.92 4.28
CA ARG A 367 36.78 26.52 4.38
C ARG A 367 37.61 27.25 3.33
N ILE A 368 37.89 28.53 3.60
CA ILE A 368 39.10 29.21 3.11
C ILE A 368 39.80 29.83 4.30
#